data_AF-A0A2N7NF87-F1
#
_entry.id   AF-A0A2N7NF87-F1
#
_cell.length_a   1.000
_cell.length_b   1.000
_cell.length_c   1.000
_cell.angle_alpha   90.00
_cell.angle_beta   90.00
_cell.angle_gamma   90.00
#
_symmetry.space_group_name_H-M   'P 1'
#
loop_
_entity.id
_entity.type
_entity.pdbx_description
1 polymer ?
#
loop_
_entity_poly.entity_id
_entity_poly.type
_entity_poly.pdbx_seq_one_letter_code
_entity_poly.pdbx_strand_id
1 'polypeptide(L)'
;MDELVIPDGFDYNSVDQFDLNIDISHISTDRSFVSVYSRFTTRTDLTYKPDYSSKVIGGPLDNGTFTSNFSAPLSEDILLIEIWFYDGQAPLQQVVASDGSQITW
;
A
#
# COMPACT_ATOMS: atom_id res chain seq x y z
N MET A 1 -44.65 -15.95 -15.03
CA MET A 1 -43.31 -16.51 -14.81
C MET A 1 -42.48 -15.37 -14.28
N ASP A 2 -42.10 -15.46 -13.01
CA ASP A 2 -41.61 -14.36 -12.19
C ASP A 2 -40.43 -13.63 -12.82
N GLU A 3 -40.68 -12.36 -13.08
CA GLU A 3 -39.73 -11.34 -13.50
C GLU A 3 -38.72 -11.16 -12.36
N LEU A 4 -37.48 -11.53 -12.62
CA LEU A 4 -36.37 -11.31 -11.70
C LEU A 4 -36.07 -9.80 -11.68
N VAL A 5 -36.80 -9.06 -10.85
CA VAL A 5 -36.53 -7.65 -10.57
C VAL A 5 -35.27 -7.60 -9.73
N ILE A 6 -34.15 -7.32 -10.39
CA ILE A 6 -32.89 -6.97 -9.74
C ILE A 6 -33.12 -5.57 -9.15
N PRO A 7 -33.05 -5.37 -7.82
CA PRO A 7 -33.08 -4.02 -7.29
C PRO A 7 -31.77 -3.31 -7.69
N ASP A 8 -31.87 -2.35 -8.62
CA ASP A 8 -30.84 -1.34 -8.84
C ASP A 8 -30.65 -0.56 -7.53
N GLY A 9 -29.48 -0.67 -6.91
CA GLY A 9 -29.21 0.08 -5.68
C GLY A 9 -28.19 -0.50 -4.71
N PHE A 10 -27.43 -1.53 -5.08
CA PHE A 10 -26.18 -1.86 -4.40
C PHE A 10 -25.01 -1.56 -5.33
N ASP A 11 -24.77 -0.26 -5.52
CA ASP A 11 -23.41 0.20 -5.77
C ASP A 11 -22.60 -0.20 -4.53
N TYR A 12 -22.01 -1.40 -4.55
CA TYR A 12 -20.93 -1.78 -3.64
C TYR A 12 -19.67 -0.99 -4.02
N ASN A 13 -19.77 0.34 -4.02
CA ASN A 13 -18.69 1.26 -4.31
C ASN A 13 -18.06 1.66 -2.98
N SER A 14 -17.37 0.72 -2.34
CA SER A 14 -16.48 1.03 -1.22
C SER A 14 -15.24 0.15 -1.26
N VAL A 15 -14.84 -0.23 -2.47
CA VAL A 15 -13.51 -0.75 -2.73
C VAL A 15 -12.89 0.23 -3.70
N ASP A 16 -12.42 1.35 -3.16
CA ASP A 16 -11.58 2.27 -3.92
C ASP A 16 -10.39 1.47 -4.45
N GLN A 17 -10.12 1.64 -5.74
CA GLN A 17 -9.03 0.98 -6.43
C GLN A 17 -7.85 1.93 -6.39
N PHE A 18 -6.81 1.51 -5.67
CA PHE A 18 -5.61 2.29 -5.46
C PHE A 18 -4.53 1.80 -6.42
N ASP A 19 -4.00 2.70 -7.24
CA ASP A 19 -2.77 2.42 -7.99
C ASP A 19 -1.59 2.86 -7.12
N LEU A 20 -0.79 1.89 -6.72
CA LEU A 20 0.42 2.16 -5.98
C LEU A 20 1.59 2.03 -6.94
N ASN A 21 2.17 3.18 -7.27
CA ASN A 21 3.45 3.25 -7.96
C ASN A 21 4.51 3.73 -6.97
N ILE A 22 5.55 2.93 -6.77
CA ILE A 22 6.70 3.22 -5.93
C ILE A 22 7.92 3.19 -6.82
N ASP A 23 8.66 4.29 -6.86
CA ASP A 23 9.94 4.40 -7.55
C ASP A 23 11.01 4.82 -6.56
N ILE A 24 11.94 3.91 -6.26
CA ILE A 24 13.15 4.18 -5.47
C ILE A 24 14.42 4.07 -6.31
N SER A 25 14.32 4.08 -7.64
CA SER A 25 15.48 3.94 -8.53
C SER A 25 16.55 5.00 -8.27
N HIS A 26 16.17 6.17 -7.75
CA HIS A 26 17.08 7.22 -7.29
C HIS A 26 17.85 6.88 -6.00
N ILE A 27 17.34 5.96 -5.18
CA ILE A 27 17.94 5.52 -3.92
C ILE A 27 18.71 4.23 -4.14
N SER A 28 18.07 3.20 -4.70
CA SER A 28 18.67 1.90 -4.99
C SER A 28 17.89 1.16 -6.07
N THR A 29 18.62 0.50 -6.96
CA THR A 29 18.07 -0.45 -7.94
C THR A 29 18.32 -1.91 -7.56
N ASP A 30 18.91 -2.14 -6.38
CA ASP A 30 19.18 -3.48 -5.88
C ASP A 30 17.89 -4.22 -5.52
N ARG A 31 18.00 -5.55 -5.44
CA ARG A 31 16.90 -6.41 -4.97
C ARG A 31 16.39 -5.88 -3.65
N SER A 32 15.11 -5.58 -3.60
CA SER A 32 14.42 -5.00 -2.47
C SER A 32 13.01 -5.57 -2.41
N PHE A 33 12.36 -5.49 -1.25
CA PHE A 33 11.00 -5.98 -1.07
C PHE A 33 10.14 -4.92 -0.40
N VAL A 34 9.00 -4.59 -0.99
CA VAL A 34 8.06 -3.61 -0.42
C VAL A 34 6.91 -4.30 0.29
N SER A 35 6.48 -3.70 1.39
CA SER A 35 5.30 -4.09 2.15
C SER A 35 4.49 -2.86 2.50
N VAL A 36 3.18 -2.95 2.30
CA VAL A 36 2.26 -1.82 2.46
C VAL A 36 1.18 -2.21 3.47
N TYR A 37 0.94 -1.34 4.44
CA TYR A 37 0.02 -1.57 5.53
C TYR A 37 -0.99 -0.43 5.61
N SER A 38 -2.26 -0.78 5.76
CA SER A 38 -3.33 0.20 5.96
C SER A 38 -3.44 0.69 7.39
N ARG A 39 -2.83 -0.03 8.35
CA ARG A 39 -2.86 0.34 9.76
C ARG A 39 -1.47 0.29 10.34
N PHE A 40 -1.13 1.32 11.10
CA PHE A 40 0.12 1.42 11.82
C PHE A 40 -0.05 2.35 13.02
N THR A 41 0.85 2.24 13.98
CA THR A 41 0.87 3.13 15.16
C THR A 41 2.19 3.87 15.21
N THR A 42 2.12 5.19 15.36
CA THR A 42 3.31 6.02 15.62
C THR A 42 3.77 5.80 17.05
N ARG A 43 5.04 5.45 17.23
CA ARG A 43 5.66 5.29 18.55
C ARG A 43 6.28 6.62 19.00
N THR A 44 6.50 6.75 20.31
CA THR A 44 7.13 7.92 20.96
C THR A 44 8.57 8.21 20.49
N ASP A 45 9.21 7.28 19.79
CA ASP A 45 10.56 7.39 19.22
C ASP A 45 10.55 7.84 17.74
N LEU A 46 9.40 8.33 17.23
CA LEU A 46 9.19 8.72 15.82
C LEU A 46 9.31 7.56 14.82
N THR A 47 9.32 6.31 15.29
CA THR A 47 9.21 5.14 14.42
C THR A 47 7.74 4.78 14.19
N TYR A 48 7.46 4.17 13.04
CA TYR A 48 6.15 3.63 12.75
C TYR A 48 6.16 2.13 12.99
N LYS A 49 5.18 1.66 13.77
CA LYS A 49 4.96 0.23 13.97
C LYS A 49 3.80 -0.21 13.06
N PRO A 50 4.07 -0.93 11.96
CA PRO A 50 3.01 -1.50 11.12
C PRO A 50 2.20 -2.53 11.90
N ASP A 51 0.92 -2.63 11.58
CA ASP A 51 0.12 -3.80 11.90
C ASP A 51 0.26 -4.83 10.76
N TYR A 52 1.03 -5.89 11.01
CA TYR A 52 1.26 -6.94 10.01
C TYR A 52 -0.01 -7.67 9.55
N SER A 53 -1.08 -7.64 10.35
CA SER A 53 -2.38 -8.21 9.94
C SER A 53 -3.12 -7.33 8.94
N SER A 54 -2.75 -6.05 8.86
CA SER A 54 -3.33 -5.03 7.98
C SER A 54 -2.50 -4.82 6.72
N LYS A 55 -1.69 -5.81 6.34
CA LYS A 55 -0.93 -5.79 5.10
C LYS A 55 -1.90 -5.86 3.92
N VAL A 56 -1.91 -4.81 3.10
CA VAL A 56 -2.78 -4.74 1.92
C VAL A 56 -2.09 -5.31 0.69
N ILE A 57 -0.79 -5.01 0.53
CA ILE A 57 -0.01 -5.51 -0.59
C ILE A 57 1.48 -5.57 -0.26
N GLY A 58 2.22 -6.35 -1.03
CA GLY A 58 3.67 -6.38 -0.98
C GLY A 58 4.25 -7.25 -2.07
N GLY A 59 5.48 -6.96 -2.46
CA GLY A 59 6.16 -7.69 -3.51
C GLY A 59 7.61 -7.24 -3.69
N PRO A 60 8.38 -7.97 -4.50
CA PRO A 60 9.72 -7.56 -4.86
C PRO A 60 9.66 -6.30 -5.73
N LEU A 61 10.62 -5.40 -5.55
CA LEU A 61 10.86 -4.31 -6.49
C LEU A 61 11.67 -4.83 -7.67
N ASP A 62 11.30 -4.43 -8.89
CA ASP A 62 12.06 -4.69 -10.11
C ASP A 62 12.85 -3.43 -10.47
N ASN A 63 14.18 -3.52 -10.37
CA ASN A 63 15.10 -2.41 -10.64
C ASN A 63 14.73 -1.10 -9.90
N GLY A 64 14.34 -1.22 -8.63
CA GLY A 64 13.93 -0.08 -7.79
C GLY A 64 12.49 0.41 -8.01
N THR A 65 11.68 -0.29 -8.81
CA THR A 65 10.28 0.10 -9.05
C THR A 65 9.30 -0.98 -8.59
N PHE A 66 8.12 -0.56 -8.14
CA PHE A 66 7.01 -1.44 -7.82
C PHE A 66 5.71 -0.76 -8.19
N THR A 67 4.97 -1.39 -9.11
CA THR A 67 3.65 -0.94 -9.51
C THR A 67 2.65 -2.03 -9.21
N SER A 68 1.62 -1.71 -8.45
CA SER A 68 0.57 -2.66 -8.13
C SER A 68 -0.73 -1.96 -7.84
N ASN A 69 -1.82 -2.52 -8.36
CA ASN A 69 -3.16 -2.06 -8.09
C ASN A 69 -3.78 -2.95 -7.01
N PHE A 70 -4.39 -2.35 -6.00
CA PHE A 70 -5.13 -3.11 -4.99
C PHE A 70 -6.43 -2.40 -4.64
N SER A 71 -7.39 -3.20 -4.22
CA SER A 71 -8.68 -2.72 -3.72
C SER A 71 -8.80 -3.16 -2.28
N ALA A 72 -8.76 -2.20 -1.35
CA ALA A 72 -8.89 -2.46 0.07
C ALA A 72 -9.89 -1.47 0.67
N PRO A 73 -10.73 -1.91 1.61
CA PRO A 73 -11.55 -0.99 2.40
C PRO A 73 -10.63 -0.24 3.37
N LEU A 74 -10.05 0.86 2.89
CA LEU A 74 -9.21 1.71 3.71
C LEU A 74 -10.10 2.54 4.63
N SER A 75 -9.98 2.32 5.94
CA SER A 75 -10.63 3.16 6.94
C SER A 75 -9.89 4.47 7.19
N GLU A 76 -8.61 4.52 6.80
CA GLU A 76 -7.73 5.67 6.94
C GLU A 76 -7.21 6.04 5.55
N ASP A 77 -7.17 7.35 5.24
CA ASP A 77 -6.64 7.87 3.98
C ASP A 77 -5.11 7.83 3.90
N ILE A 78 -4.45 7.03 4.74
CA ILE A 78 -3.00 6.93 4.83
C ILE A 78 -2.55 5.47 4.88
N LEU A 79 -1.39 5.23 4.28
CA LEU A 79 -0.74 3.93 4.20
C LEU A 79 0.68 4.06 4.70
N LEU A 80 1.17 3.02 5.36
CA LEU A 80 2.59 2.87 5.68
C LEU A 80 3.24 1.93 4.67
N ILE A 81 4.25 2.44 3.97
CA ILE A 81 5.09 1.70 3.06
C ILE A 81 6.40 1.38 3.78
N GLU A 82 6.80 0.12 3.75
CA GLU A 82 8.10 -0.36 4.21
C GLU A 82 8.87 -1.01 3.06
N ILE A 83 10.09 -0.53 2.81
CA ILE A 83 11.00 -1.12 1.84
C ILE A 83 12.14 -1.80 2.57
N TRP A 84 12.25 -3.11 2.36
CA TRP A 84 13.24 -3.98 2.93
C TRP A 84 14.37 -4.20 1.93
N PHE A 85 15.58 -3.84 2.35
CA PHE A 85 16.80 -4.11 1.61
C PHE A 85 17.44 -5.40 2.14
N TYR A 86 18.17 -6.12 1.28
CA TYR A 86 18.86 -7.37 1.67
C TYR A 86 20.26 -7.12 2.26
N ASP A 87 20.56 -5.88 2.62
CA ASP A 87 21.83 -5.44 3.20
C ASP A 87 21.87 -5.57 4.74
N GLY A 88 20.73 -5.89 5.37
CA GLY A 88 20.59 -6.06 6.81
C GLY A 88 20.36 -4.75 7.57
N GLN A 89 20.13 -3.64 6.88
CA GLN A 89 19.72 -2.39 7.50
C GLN A 89 18.22 -2.40 7.86
N ALA A 90 17.83 -1.42 8.67
CA ALA A 90 16.41 -1.19 8.95
C ALA A 90 15.67 -0.81 7.65
N PRO A 91 14.41 -1.26 7.48
CA PRO A 91 13.65 -0.91 6.29
C PRO A 91 13.39 0.59 6.22
N LEU A 92 13.34 1.12 5.01
CA LEU A 92 12.88 2.48 4.78
C LEU A 92 11.37 2.52 4.99
N GLN A 93 10.90 3.40 5.87
CA GLN A 93 9.48 3.57 6.19
C GLN A 93 8.97 4.91 5.71
N GLN A 94 7.79 4.94 5.09
CA GLN A 94 7.12 6.18 4.70
C GLN A 94 5.61 6.09 4.83
N VAL A 95 5.03 7.16 5.36
CA VAL A 95 3.58 7.34 5.40
C VAL A 95 3.16 8.16 4.20
N VAL A 96 2.16 7.67 3.48
CA VAL A 96 1.67 8.26 2.23
C VAL A 96 0.15 8.33 2.28
N ALA A 97 -0.44 9.34 1.62
CA ALA A 97 -1.88 9.41 1.50
C ALA A 97 -2.36 8.41 0.43
N SER A 98 -3.43 7.66 0.72
CA SER A 98 -4.04 6.74 -0.24
C SER A 98 -4.79 7.47 -1.37
N ASP A 99 -5.11 8.75 -1.18
CA ASP A 99 -5.72 9.61 -2.21
C ASP A 99 -4.76 9.95 -3.37
N GLY A 100 -3.44 9.76 -3.16
CA GLY A 100 -2.40 10.00 -4.16
C GLY A 100 -1.96 8.72 -4.86
N SER A 101 -2.58 8.39 -6.00
CA SER A 101 -2.31 7.19 -6.84
C SER A 101 -0.90 7.10 -7.47
N GLN A 102 0.06 7.94 -7.04
CA GLN A 102 1.43 8.01 -7.58
C GLN A 102 2.38 8.45 -6.46
N ILE A 103 3.30 7.58 -6.04
CA ILE A 103 4.30 7.88 -5.02
C ILE A 103 5.68 7.79 -5.66
N THR A 104 6.18 8.93 -6.11
CA THR A 104 7.56 9.04 -6.59
C THR A 104 8.47 9.39 -5.42
N TRP A 105 9.57 8.66 -5.28
CA TRP A 105 10.55 8.86 -4.23
C TRP A 105 11.88 9.41 -4.75
#